data_AF-A0A2B4RJH9-F1
#
_entry.id   AF-A0A2B4RJH9-F1
#
_cell.length_a   1.000
_cell.length_b   1.000
_cell.length_c   1.000
_cell.angle_alpha   90.00
_cell.angle_beta   90.00
_cell.angle_gamma   90.00
#
_symmetry.space_group_name_H-M   'P 1'
#
loop_
_entity.id
_entity.type
_entity.pdbx_description
1 polymer ?
#
loop_
_entity_poly.entity_id
_entity_poly.type
_entity_poly.pdbx_seq_one_letter_code
_entity_poly.pdbx_strand_id
1 'polypeptide(L)'
;MKNQNFEQDTRLSSSQLFLLFSLSLALFEDVSSAPTTKCEIKASCSAPAGCQITKEITVNPGAKIPTNCAITVRGTEKILTWQQAKQRIVRNTGPLDLVLHEVGESNNGKYVCQCTAVHFTRAVDLLRGSSSPNIISKDKKLELECVFSAWPLPAVVNWYKDKQPVIDRARLPMMNGTKGIYQSLEKIWLNEKEAIRSVLRFPSGSEEHEGFYTCISANGIQGWSSNISYMVQLIFICPLPQAPTTSSSVVSASKLSNVSLTCLIDSDESGCPDDLYWYKNNDRVPLASSNKYNIVVKPTHSKCKQEFILTIFNVTEEDKGKYSCHWMCEYENTTKASIVLKVSTGSTTGNLYSS
;
A
#
# COMPACT_ATOMS: atom_id res chain seq x y z
N MET A 1 9.95 10.04 54.96
CA MET A 1 10.60 8.72 54.81
C MET A 1 10.86 8.49 53.33
N LYS A 2 12.11 8.17 53.00
CA LYS A 2 12.64 7.88 51.66
C LYS A 2 12.23 6.47 51.20
N ASN A 3 11.98 6.31 49.90
CA ASN A 3 12.70 5.44 48.97
C ASN A 3 12.10 5.66 47.56
N GLN A 4 12.81 6.30 46.62
CA GLN A 4 13.86 5.73 45.72
C GLN A 4 13.32 4.62 44.81
N ASN A 5 13.68 4.49 43.53
CA ASN A 5 14.32 5.30 42.49
C ASN A 5 14.26 4.37 41.26
N PHE A 6 13.93 4.86 40.06
CA PHE A 6 14.63 4.54 38.80
C PHE A 6 14.02 5.38 37.66
N GLU A 7 14.27 6.68 37.72
CA GLU A 7 14.32 7.53 36.52
C GLU A 7 15.68 7.29 35.87
N GLN A 8 15.68 6.85 34.62
CA GLN A 8 16.88 6.92 33.78
C GLN A 8 16.68 8.05 32.78
N ASP A 9 17.33 9.17 33.14
CA ASP A 9 17.66 10.30 32.29
C ASP A 9 18.23 9.84 30.94
N THR A 10 17.63 10.31 29.84
CA THR A 10 18.38 10.65 28.63
C THR A 10 17.86 11.97 28.07
N ARG A 11 18.30 13.07 28.70
CA ARG A 11 18.44 14.35 27.99
C ARG A 11 19.60 14.21 26.99
N LEU A 12 19.30 13.88 25.74
CA LEU A 12 20.29 14.03 24.68
C LEU A 12 20.34 15.50 24.22
N SER A 13 21.50 16.09 24.50
CA SER A 13 21.92 17.44 24.16
C SER A 13 21.79 17.74 22.65
N SER A 14 21.23 18.91 22.35
CA SER A 14 21.06 19.56 21.04
C SER A 14 22.38 19.83 20.26
N SER A 15 23.53 19.38 20.75
CA SER A 15 24.86 19.65 20.16
C SER A 15 25.60 18.42 19.64
N GLN A 16 24.98 17.23 19.58
CA GLN A 16 25.61 16.01 19.05
C GLN A 16 24.88 15.35 17.86
N LEU A 17 23.83 15.99 17.31
CA LEU A 17 23.12 15.48 16.12
C LEU A 17 23.73 15.90 14.77
N PHE A 18 24.87 16.60 14.77
CA PHE A 18 25.53 17.11 13.56
C PHE A 18 26.76 16.30 13.10
N LEU A 19 27.03 15.12 13.67
CA LEU A 19 28.27 14.37 13.43
C LEU A 19 28.10 12.90 12.98
N LEU A 20 26.95 12.53 12.41
CA LEU A 20 26.75 11.20 11.78
C LEU A 20 26.24 11.24 10.33
N PHE A 21 26.43 12.37 9.63
CA PHE A 21 26.16 12.50 8.19
C PHE A 21 27.41 12.83 7.35
N SER A 22 28.61 12.59 7.89
CA SER A 22 29.87 13.05 7.30
C SER A 22 30.94 11.97 7.08
N LEU A 23 30.56 10.69 6.97
CA LEU A 23 31.51 9.64 6.53
C LEU A 23 30.84 8.61 5.62
N SER A 24 30.76 8.92 4.32
CA SER A 24 30.83 7.92 3.25
C SER A 24 30.99 8.55 1.85
N LEU A 25 31.84 9.56 1.67
CA LEU A 25 32.16 10.11 0.33
C LEU A 25 33.51 10.86 0.39
N ALA A 26 34.59 10.11 0.57
CA ALA A 26 35.93 10.58 0.25
C ALA A 26 36.79 9.37 -0.09
N LEU A 27 36.67 8.89 -1.33
CA LEU A 27 37.75 8.35 -2.16
C LEU A 27 37.23 8.30 -3.61
N PHE A 28 36.96 9.48 -4.18
CA PHE A 28 37.24 9.67 -5.60
C PHE A 28 38.51 10.51 -5.61
N GLU A 29 39.62 9.89 -6.00
CA GLU A 29 40.84 10.61 -6.26
C GLU A 29 40.53 11.73 -7.27
N ASP A 30 40.96 12.95 -6.93
CA ASP A 30 41.27 13.96 -7.92
C ASP A 30 42.39 13.42 -8.82
N VAL A 31 42.00 12.73 -9.88
CA VAL A 31 42.84 12.60 -11.07
C VAL A 31 42.39 13.69 -12.03
N SER A 32 42.87 14.90 -11.76
CA SER A 32 43.28 15.82 -12.82
C SER A 32 44.40 15.15 -13.61
N SER A 33 44.01 14.32 -14.57
CA SER A 33 44.84 14.03 -15.73
C SER A 33 43.91 14.05 -16.92
N ALA A 34 44.01 15.08 -17.75
CA ALA A 34 43.34 15.08 -19.03
C ALA A 34 43.91 13.94 -19.90
N PRO A 35 43.08 13.05 -20.45
CA PRO A 35 43.21 12.69 -21.83
C PRO A 35 42.35 13.67 -22.62
N THR A 36 43.00 14.57 -23.36
CA THR A 36 42.39 15.30 -24.46
C THR A 36 42.03 14.33 -25.59
N THR A 37 41.15 13.36 -25.34
CA THR A 37 40.53 12.60 -26.42
C THR A 37 39.42 13.47 -27.00
N LYS A 38 39.78 14.19 -28.06
CA LYS A 38 38.87 14.87 -28.97
C LYS A 38 37.87 13.81 -29.46
N CYS A 39 36.68 13.73 -28.86
CA CYS A 39 35.64 12.79 -29.31
C CYS A 39 35.02 13.35 -30.58
N GLU A 40 35.76 13.22 -31.68
CA GLU A 40 35.37 13.62 -33.01
C GLU A 40 34.73 12.41 -33.67
N ILE A 41 33.41 12.30 -33.54
CA ILE A 41 32.64 11.19 -34.11
C ILE A 41 32.46 11.47 -35.59
N LYS A 42 33.46 11.08 -36.40
CA LYS A 42 33.37 11.10 -37.85
C LYS A 42 32.53 9.90 -38.29
N ALA A 43 31.33 10.18 -38.83
CA ALA A 43 30.46 9.18 -39.46
C ALA A 43 31.03 8.64 -40.80
N SER A 44 32.33 8.33 -40.85
CA SER A 44 33.07 7.93 -42.04
C SER A 44 33.69 6.53 -41.94
N CYS A 45 33.11 5.64 -41.13
CA CYS A 45 33.37 4.21 -41.29
C CYS A 45 32.44 3.68 -42.38
N SER A 46 32.98 3.35 -43.55
CA SER A 46 32.28 2.49 -44.50
C SER A 46 32.17 1.10 -43.86
N ALA A 47 30.93 0.65 -43.61
CA ALA A 47 30.68 -0.63 -42.98
C ALA A 47 31.45 -1.77 -43.66
N PRO A 48 31.98 -2.71 -42.87
CA PRO A 48 31.58 -4.09 -43.00
C PRO A 48 30.53 -4.37 -41.93
N ALA A 49 29.60 -5.26 -42.24
CA ALA A 49 28.69 -5.81 -41.25
C ALA A 49 29.47 -6.21 -39.98
N GLY A 50 29.07 -5.68 -38.82
CA GLY A 50 29.60 -6.09 -37.52
C GLY A 50 30.64 -5.16 -36.89
N CYS A 51 30.38 -3.85 -36.81
CA CYS A 51 31.06 -3.04 -35.80
C CYS A 51 30.59 -3.49 -34.42
N GLN A 52 31.51 -3.98 -33.57
CA GLN A 52 31.18 -4.39 -32.22
C GLN A 52 30.88 -3.15 -31.36
N ILE A 53 29.78 -3.18 -30.62
CA ILE A 53 29.44 -2.15 -29.65
C ILE A 53 30.47 -2.23 -28.53
N THR A 54 31.32 -1.21 -28.42
CA THR A 54 32.38 -1.13 -27.41
C THR A 54 31.97 -0.28 -26.22
N LYS A 55 30.89 0.50 -26.37
CA LYS A 55 30.39 1.41 -25.34
C LYS A 55 28.87 1.58 -25.47
N GLU A 56 28.19 1.67 -24.34
CA GLU A 56 26.77 2.02 -24.27
C GLU A 56 26.59 3.28 -23.42
N ILE A 57 25.75 4.20 -23.88
CA ILE A 57 25.38 5.40 -23.14
C ILE A 57 23.87 5.60 -23.16
N THR A 58 23.32 6.11 -22.06
CA THR A 58 21.93 6.56 -22.00
C THR A 58 21.90 8.07 -21.89
N VAL A 59 21.10 8.73 -22.72
CA VAL A 59 21.04 10.20 -22.81
C VAL A 59 19.61 10.70 -22.85
N ASN A 60 19.38 11.88 -22.27
CA ASN A 60 18.13 12.62 -22.46
C ASN A 60 18.12 13.18 -23.90
N PRO A 61 17.13 12.86 -24.75
CA PRO A 61 17.08 13.34 -26.13
C PRO A 61 17.09 14.89 -26.21
N GLY A 62 16.52 15.58 -25.23
CA GLY A 62 16.52 17.05 -25.17
C GLY A 62 17.85 17.67 -24.72
N ALA A 63 18.80 16.88 -24.22
CA ALA A 63 20.07 17.40 -23.73
C ALA A 63 20.98 17.88 -24.86
N LYS A 64 21.76 18.93 -24.58
CA LYS A 64 22.84 19.40 -25.47
C LYS A 64 23.97 18.38 -25.47
N ILE A 65 24.57 18.18 -26.64
CA ILE A 65 25.80 17.39 -26.75
C ILE A 65 26.92 18.17 -26.04
N PRO A 66 27.73 17.52 -25.18
CA PRO A 66 28.85 18.16 -24.50
C PRO A 66 29.74 18.93 -25.49
N THR A 67 30.25 20.10 -25.10
CA THR A 67 31.01 20.99 -26.02
C THR A 67 32.33 20.40 -26.50
N ASN A 68 32.87 19.42 -25.78
CA ASN A 68 34.04 18.61 -26.13
C ASN A 68 33.73 17.45 -27.10
N CYS A 69 32.44 17.21 -27.40
CA CYS A 69 31.98 16.24 -28.38
C CYS A 69 31.35 16.96 -29.57
N ALA A 70 31.68 16.54 -30.79
CA ALA A 70 31.04 17.05 -32.00
C ALA A 70 30.58 15.88 -32.86
N ILE A 71 29.29 15.85 -33.19
CA ILE A 71 28.71 14.89 -34.12
C ILE A 71 28.60 15.57 -35.48
N THR A 72 29.35 15.07 -36.46
CA THR A 72 29.42 15.65 -37.81
C THR A 72 28.86 14.64 -38.82
N VAL A 73 27.75 15.01 -39.46
CA VAL A 73 27.17 14.23 -40.58
C VAL A 73 27.65 14.88 -41.88
N ARG A 74 27.99 14.07 -42.91
CA ARG A 74 28.48 14.58 -44.20
C ARG A 74 27.48 15.60 -44.77
N GLY A 75 27.88 16.87 -44.84
CA GLY A 75 27.29 17.84 -45.75
C GLY A 75 26.31 18.89 -45.21
N THR A 76 26.11 19.14 -43.90
CA THR A 76 25.73 20.47 -43.34
C THR A 76 25.43 20.45 -41.83
N GLU A 77 25.77 21.58 -41.18
CA GLU A 77 25.45 22.04 -39.81
C GLU A 77 25.84 21.18 -38.59
N LYS A 78 26.36 21.87 -37.56
CA LYS A 78 26.70 21.27 -36.26
C LYS A 78 25.44 20.77 -35.55
N ILE A 79 25.41 19.49 -35.20
CA ILE A 79 24.34 18.91 -34.38
C ILE A 79 24.56 19.36 -32.93
N LEU A 80 23.56 19.98 -32.32
CA LEU A 80 23.65 20.57 -30.98
C LEU A 80 22.98 19.71 -29.90
N THR A 81 21.96 18.92 -30.27
CA THR A 81 21.22 18.07 -29.33
C THR A 81 21.12 16.62 -29.79
N TRP A 82 20.87 15.73 -28.84
CA TRP A 82 20.67 14.30 -29.11
C TRP A 82 19.42 14.04 -29.97
N GLN A 83 18.37 14.84 -29.82
CA GLN A 83 17.18 14.78 -30.67
C GLN A 83 17.49 15.11 -32.13
N GLN A 84 18.33 16.13 -32.37
CA GLN A 84 18.79 16.45 -33.73
C GLN A 84 19.66 15.32 -34.30
N ALA A 85 20.50 14.68 -33.47
CA ALA A 85 21.28 13.52 -33.87
C ALA A 85 20.39 12.36 -34.31
N LYS A 86 19.34 12.04 -33.55
CA LYS A 86 18.35 11.01 -33.90
C LYS A 86 17.74 11.25 -35.28
N GLN A 87 17.23 12.45 -35.51
CA GLN A 87 16.52 12.81 -36.74
C GLN A 87 17.42 12.79 -37.98
N ARG A 88 18.70 13.18 -37.83
CA ARG A 88 19.61 13.36 -38.98
C ARG A 88 20.42 12.11 -39.32
N ILE A 89 20.69 11.23 -38.35
CA ILE A 89 21.53 10.04 -38.55
C ILE A 89 20.70 8.81 -38.88
N VAL A 90 19.52 8.65 -38.27
CA VAL A 90 18.72 7.44 -38.43
C VAL A 90 17.75 7.59 -39.60
N ARG A 91 17.91 6.73 -40.61
CA ARG A 91 16.95 6.52 -41.70
C ARG A 91 16.26 5.14 -41.67
N ASN A 92 16.51 4.32 -40.65
CA ASN A 92 16.01 2.93 -40.58
C ASN A 92 15.61 2.45 -39.17
N THR A 93 14.66 1.51 -39.17
CA THR A 93 13.98 0.83 -38.05
C THR A 93 14.83 -0.29 -37.44
N GLY A 94 15.35 -0.09 -36.22
CA GLY A 94 16.01 -1.11 -35.39
C GLY A 94 15.76 -0.84 -33.89
N PRO A 95 16.11 -1.77 -32.99
CA PRO A 95 15.81 -1.65 -31.55
C PRO A 95 16.69 -0.62 -30.81
N LEU A 96 17.85 -0.27 -31.37
CA LEU A 96 18.76 0.75 -30.85
C LEU A 96 18.35 2.14 -31.34
N ASP A 97 18.33 3.12 -30.43
CA ASP A 97 17.89 4.49 -30.74
C ASP A 97 18.88 5.24 -31.66
N LEU A 98 20.19 5.02 -31.48
CA LEU A 98 21.26 5.56 -32.33
C LEU A 98 22.55 4.76 -32.12
N VAL A 99 23.31 4.50 -33.20
CA VAL A 99 24.67 3.94 -33.12
C VAL A 99 25.64 4.96 -33.69
N LEU A 100 26.61 5.37 -32.88
CA LEU A 100 27.66 6.28 -33.27
C LEU A 100 28.91 5.50 -33.66
N HIS A 101 29.50 5.86 -34.80
CA HIS A 101 30.74 5.27 -35.29
C HIS A 101 31.90 6.24 -35.04
N GLU A 102 32.87 5.82 -34.24
CA GLU A 102 34.09 6.57 -33.94
C GLU A 102 35.30 5.86 -34.57
N VAL A 103 36.26 6.64 -35.09
CA VAL A 103 37.51 6.11 -35.63
C VAL A 103 38.55 6.13 -34.51
N GLY A 104 38.91 4.95 -33.98
CA GLY A 104 40.01 4.78 -33.04
C GLY A 104 41.34 4.51 -33.74
N GLU A 105 42.44 5.07 -33.24
CA GLU A 105 43.79 4.68 -33.65
C GLU A 105 44.21 3.40 -32.92
N SER A 106 44.69 2.39 -33.64
CA SER A 106 45.33 1.19 -33.07
C SER A 106 46.85 1.34 -33.09
N ASN A 107 47.52 0.68 -32.14
CA ASN A 107 48.98 0.68 -31.97
C ASN A 107 49.78 0.27 -33.24
N ASN A 108 49.14 -0.38 -34.22
CA ASN A 108 49.73 -0.78 -35.50
C ASN A 108 49.38 0.15 -36.69
N GLY A 109 48.85 1.36 -36.45
CA GLY A 109 48.45 2.29 -37.52
C GLY A 109 47.19 1.86 -38.29
N LYS A 110 46.46 0.87 -37.79
CA LYS A 110 45.20 0.37 -38.38
C LYS A 110 44.02 1.06 -37.68
N TYR A 111 43.18 1.77 -38.44
CA TYR A 111 41.96 2.37 -37.89
C TYR A 111 40.99 1.29 -37.42
N VAL A 112 40.55 1.37 -36.16
CA VAL A 112 39.52 0.49 -35.58
C VAL A 112 38.26 1.30 -35.42
N CYS A 113 37.16 0.87 -36.03
CA CYS A 113 35.85 1.49 -35.81
C CYS A 113 35.34 1.05 -34.44
N GLN A 114 35.17 2.00 -33.52
CA GLN A 114 34.51 1.80 -32.24
C GLN A 114 33.06 2.25 -32.37
N CYS A 115 32.12 1.43 -31.88
CA CYS A 115 30.70 1.76 -31.94
C CYS A 115 30.16 2.05 -30.54
N THR A 116 29.56 3.22 -30.39
CA THR A 116 28.82 3.60 -29.17
C THR A 116 27.33 3.44 -29.43
N ALA A 117 26.66 2.55 -28.71
CA ALA A 117 25.21 2.47 -28.69
C ALA A 117 24.65 3.57 -27.78
N VAL A 118 23.71 4.34 -28.31
CA VAL A 118 23.04 5.42 -27.60
C VAL A 118 21.59 5.02 -27.40
N HIS A 119 21.18 4.97 -26.14
CA HIS A 119 19.80 4.73 -25.75
C HIS A 119 19.17 6.03 -25.26
N PHE A 120 17.97 6.35 -25.75
CA PHE A 120 17.26 7.52 -25.25
C PHE A 120 16.44 7.19 -24.02
N THR A 121 16.44 8.12 -23.06
CA THR A 121 15.55 8.04 -21.92
C THR A 121 14.09 8.02 -22.38
N ARG A 122 13.30 7.12 -21.81
CA ARG A 122 11.87 7.00 -22.03
C ARG A 122 11.17 7.17 -20.69
N ALA A 123 10.19 8.06 -20.65
CA ALA A 123 9.36 8.30 -19.48
C ALA A 123 8.73 7.00 -18.99
N VAL A 124 8.44 6.93 -17.68
CA VAL A 124 7.75 5.78 -17.12
C VAL A 124 6.32 5.75 -17.64
N ASP A 125 5.94 4.61 -18.21
CA ASP A 125 4.61 4.36 -18.75
C ASP A 125 3.97 3.19 -17.99
N LEU A 126 2.70 3.34 -17.61
CA LEU A 126 1.92 2.29 -16.94
C LEU A 126 1.32 1.38 -18.00
N LEU A 127 1.84 0.16 -18.14
CA LEU A 127 1.33 -0.81 -19.11
C LEU A 127 0.08 -1.53 -18.59
N ARG A 128 0.06 -1.87 -17.30
CA ARG A 128 -1.01 -2.64 -16.67
C ARG A 128 -1.04 -2.37 -15.17
N GLY A 129 -2.24 -2.33 -14.59
CA GLY A 129 -2.45 -2.31 -13.15
C GLY A 129 -3.64 -3.19 -12.76
N SER A 130 -3.75 -3.54 -11.48
CA SER A 130 -4.94 -4.21 -10.95
C SER A 130 -6.18 -3.35 -11.13
N SER A 131 -7.32 -3.99 -11.40
CA SER A 131 -8.61 -3.30 -11.49
C SER A 131 -8.94 -2.54 -10.21
N SER A 132 -9.61 -1.40 -10.35
CA SER A 132 -10.11 -0.59 -9.23
C SER A 132 -11.61 -0.31 -9.44
N PRO A 133 -12.48 -0.56 -8.43
CA PRO A 133 -12.14 -1.15 -7.13
C PRO A 133 -11.81 -2.65 -7.23
N ASN A 134 -11.01 -3.12 -6.27
CA ASN A 134 -10.73 -4.54 -6.07
C ASN A 134 -11.46 -5.01 -4.81
N ILE A 135 -12.24 -6.07 -4.95
CA ILE A 135 -13.12 -6.58 -3.91
C ILE A 135 -12.42 -7.71 -3.16
N ILE A 136 -12.40 -7.61 -1.84
CA ILE A 136 -11.75 -8.61 -0.97
C ILE A 136 -12.71 -9.16 0.08
N SER A 137 -12.49 -10.42 0.43
CA SER A 137 -13.22 -11.12 1.49
C SER A 137 -12.26 -11.96 2.31
N LYS A 138 -12.72 -12.43 3.48
CA LYS A 138 -11.87 -13.06 4.50
C LYS A 138 -11.02 -14.22 4.00
N ASP A 139 -11.53 -15.01 3.06
CA ASP A 139 -10.89 -16.27 2.67
C ASP A 139 -10.09 -16.20 1.36
N LYS A 140 -10.06 -15.03 0.72
CA LYS A 140 -9.36 -14.85 -0.55
C LYS A 140 -8.00 -14.21 -0.34
N LYS A 141 -6.96 -14.88 -0.86
CA LYS A 141 -5.65 -14.26 -1.08
C LYS A 141 -5.81 -13.18 -2.16
N LEU A 142 -5.13 -12.07 -1.95
CA LEU A 142 -5.20 -10.92 -2.82
C LEU A 142 -3.79 -10.52 -3.27
N GLU A 143 -3.68 -10.17 -4.54
CA GLU A 143 -2.49 -9.54 -5.09
C GLU A 143 -2.89 -8.24 -5.81
N LEU A 144 -2.20 -7.15 -5.50
CA LEU A 144 -2.20 -5.94 -6.31
C LEU A 144 -0.97 -5.93 -7.22
N GLU A 145 -1.14 -5.45 -8.44
CA GLU A 145 -0.13 -5.49 -9.50
C GLU A 145 -0.01 -4.12 -10.15
N CYS A 146 1.22 -3.72 -10.44
CA CYS A 146 1.54 -2.62 -11.35
C CYS A 146 2.69 -3.04 -12.27
N VAL A 147 2.54 -2.79 -13.56
CA VAL A 147 3.53 -3.07 -14.60
C VAL A 147 3.90 -1.78 -15.31
N PHE A 148 5.19 -1.46 -15.29
CA PHE A 148 5.71 -0.24 -15.88
C PHE A 148 6.74 -0.54 -16.96
N SER A 149 6.73 0.23 -18.05
CA SER A 149 7.86 0.27 -18.99
C SER A 149 8.55 1.63 -18.91
N ALA A 150 9.88 1.63 -19.03
CA ALA A 150 10.66 2.86 -19.08
C ALA A 150 12.07 2.56 -19.59
N TRP A 151 12.83 3.60 -19.95
CA TRP A 151 14.27 3.48 -20.17
C TRP A 151 15.01 4.63 -19.48
N PRO A 152 15.99 4.36 -18.60
CA PRO A 152 16.34 3.04 -18.07
C PRO A 152 15.16 2.43 -17.28
N LEU A 153 15.16 1.11 -17.12
CA LEU A 153 14.13 0.46 -16.31
C LEU A 153 14.21 0.92 -14.85
N PRO A 154 13.07 1.16 -14.18
CA PRO A 154 13.04 1.50 -12.77
C PRO A 154 13.69 0.40 -11.91
N ALA A 155 14.60 0.77 -11.03
CA ALA A 155 15.23 -0.18 -10.10
C ALA A 155 14.28 -0.58 -8.95
N VAL A 156 13.31 0.28 -8.62
CA VAL A 156 12.37 0.09 -7.52
C VAL A 156 10.97 0.56 -7.93
N VAL A 157 9.96 -0.05 -7.31
CA VAL A 157 8.58 0.43 -7.31
C VAL A 157 8.15 0.51 -5.85
N ASN A 158 7.65 1.65 -5.41
CA ASN A 158 7.26 1.87 -4.02
C ASN A 158 5.75 1.76 -3.87
N TRP A 159 5.27 1.00 -2.88
CA TRP A 159 3.87 0.90 -2.54
C TRP A 159 3.53 1.74 -1.31
N TYR A 160 2.37 2.39 -1.35
CA TYR A 160 1.86 3.21 -0.26
C TYR A 160 0.40 2.85 0.02
N LYS A 161 0.00 2.91 1.28
CA LYS A 161 -1.40 2.94 1.68
C LYS A 161 -1.80 4.37 2.03
N ASP A 162 -2.76 4.91 1.29
CA ASP A 162 -3.32 6.24 1.51
C ASP A 162 -4.49 6.15 2.50
N LYS A 163 -4.53 7.04 3.50
CA LYS A 163 -5.69 7.19 4.40
C LYS A 163 -6.73 8.10 3.74
N GLN A 164 -8.01 7.70 3.76
CA GLN A 164 -9.12 8.52 3.25
C GLN A 164 -9.79 9.38 4.37
N PRO A 165 -10.36 10.56 4.06
CA PRO A 165 -10.12 11.42 2.90
C PRO A 165 -9.31 12.69 3.26
N VAL A 166 -8.27 12.93 2.47
CA VAL A 166 -7.78 14.24 1.95
C VAL A 166 -7.22 15.29 2.94
N ILE A 167 -7.50 15.23 4.24
CA ILE A 167 -7.02 16.28 5.18
C ILE A 167 -5.58 16.03 5.62
N ASP A 168 -5.16 14.76 5.75
CA ASP A 168 -3.77 14.38 6.04
C ASP A 168 -3.21 13.51 4.92
N ARG A 169 -2.31 14.06 4.09
CA ARG A 169 -1.56 13.34 3.04
C ARG A 169 -0.50 12.40 3.64
N ALA A 170 -0.80 11.71 4.74
CA ALA A 170 0.08 10.70 5.30
C ALA A 170 0.02 9.45 4.42
N ARG A 171 0.94 9.37 3.44
CA ARG A 171 1.20 8.13 2.70
C ARG A 171 1.99 7.20 3.59
N LEU A 172 1.41 6.08 3.98
CA LEU A 172 2.13 5.08 4.76
C LEU A 172 2.90 4.17 3.80
N PRO A 173 4.24 4.15 3.83
CA PRO A 173 5.01 3.24 3.00
C PRO A 173 4.71 1.80 3.41
N MET A 174 4.47 0.94 2.42
CA MET A 174 4.30 -0.49 2.66
C MET A 174 5.67 -1.15 2.73
N MET A 175 6.08 -1.52 3.94
CA MET A 175 7.34 -2.21 4.17
C MET A 175 7.15 -3.73 3.98
N ASN A 176 8.04 -4.34 3.21
CA ASN A 176 8.01 -5.78 2.92
C ASN A 176 8.00 -6.61 4.23
N GLY A 177 7.08 -7.54 4.36
CA GLY A 177 6.88 -8.38 5.55
C GLY A 177 5.98 -7.78 6.64
N THR A 178 5.53 -6.53 6.50
CA THR A 178 4.65 -5.90 7.50
C THR A 178 3.29 -6.57 7.50
N LYS A 179 2.88 -7.11 8.66
CA LYS A 179 1.59 -7.83 8.81
C LYS A 179 1.38 -8.94 7.77
N GLY A 180 2.46 -9.57 7.29
CA GLY A 180 2.37 -10.63 6.27
C GLY A 180 2.09 -10.11 4.85
N ILE A 181 2.21 -8.81 4.61
CA ILE A 181 2.17 -8.21 3.27
C ILE A 181 3.56 -8.27 2.67
N TYR A 182 3.67 -8.84 1.46
CA TYR A 182 4.96 -9.02 0.79
C TYR A 182 4.99 -8.35 -0.57
N GLN A 183 6.12 -7.74 -0.89
CA GLN A 183 6.36 -7.17 -2.20
C GLN A 183 7.32 -8.04 -3.02
N SER A 184 7.01 -8.24 -4.30
CA SER A 184 7.95 -8.78 -5.28
C SER A 184 8.12 -7.83 -6.46
N LEU A 185 9.32 -7.84 -7.05
CA LEU A 185 9.66 -7.08 -8.23
C LEU A 185 10.34 -8.01 -9.24
N GLU A 186 9.86 -8.03 -10.47
CA GLU A 186 10.39 -8.90 -11.53
C GLU A 186 10.47 -8.16 -12.87
N LYS A 187 11.54 -8.43 -13.63
CA LYS A 187 11.66 -7.97 -15.01
C LYS A 187 10.89 -8.90 -15.92
N ILE A 188 10.05 -8.33 -16.79
CA ILE A 188 9.23 -9.08 -17.73
C ILE A 188 9.32 -8.46 -19.12
N TRP A 189 8.91 -9.22 -20.12
CA TRP A 189 8.65 -8.73 -21.47
C TRP A 189 7.14 -8.72 -21.71
N LEU A 190 6.58 -7.55 -21.97
CA LEU A 190 5.14 -7.38 -22.21
C LEU A 190 4.94 -6.51 -23.45
N ASN A 191 4.18 -7.01 -24.43
CA ASN A 191 3.91 -6.31 -25.69
C ASN A 191 5.21 -5.81 -26.38
N GLU A 192 6.22 -6.68 -26.48
CA GLU A 192 7.53 -6.38 -27.07
C GLU A 192 8.34 -5.29 -26.36
N LYS A 193 7.92 -4.89 -25.15
CA LYS A 193 8.63 -3.93 -24.30
C LYS A 193 9.19 -4.62 -23.07
N GLU A 194 10.42 -4.28 -22.73
CA GLU A 194 10.97 -4.60 -21.42
C GLU A 194 10.20 -3.78 -20.36
N ALA A 195 9.75 -4.45 -19.31
CA ALA A 195 8.93 -3.87 -18.27
C ALA A 195 9.31 -4.42 -16.89
N ILE A 196 8.95 -3.68 -15.86
CA ILE A 196 9.07 -4.09 -14.47
C ILE A 196 7.67 -4.35 -13.91
N ARG A 197 7.46 -5.55 -13.37
CA ARG A 197 6.23 -5.96 -12.71
C ARG A 197 6.45 -5.96 -11.21
N SER A 198 5.63 -5.18 -10.51
CA SER A 198 5.61 -5.08 -9.05
C SER A 198 4.30 -5.65 -8.53
N VAL A 199 4.39 -6.58 -7.58
CA VAL A 199 3.24 -7.21 -6.95
C VAL A 199 3.27 -7.00 -5.45
N LEU A 200 2.16 -6.54 -4.90
CA LEU A 200 1.91 -6.45 -3.47
C LEU A 200 0.94 -7.57 -3.07
N ARG A 201 1.44 -8.54 -2.32
CA ARG A 201 0.69 -9.73 -1.87
C ARG A 201 0.20 -9.51 -0.45
N PHE A 202 -1.07 -9.77 -0.24
CA PHE A 202 -1.71 -9.69 1.07
C PHE A 202 -1.92 -11.10 1.62
N PRO A 203 -2.01 -11.25 2.95
CA PRO A 203 -2.57 -12.46 3.54
C PRO A 203 -4.07 -12.55 3.23
N SER A 204 -4.77 -13.45 3.93
CA SER A 204 -6.24 -13.50 3.92
C SER A 204 -6.86 -12.11 4.12
N GLY A 205 -7.87 -11.78 3.31
CA GLY A 205 -8.54 -10.49 3.35
C GLY A 205 -9.07 -10.13 4.74
N SER A 206 -9.02 -8.86 5.09
CA SER A 206 -9.55 -8.36 6.36
C SER A 206 -9.91 -6.89 6.21
N GLU A 207 -10.74 -6.39 7.12
CA GLU A 207 -11.20 -5.00 7.12
C GLU A 207 -10.04 -4.00 7.20
N GLU A 208 -8.95 -4.33 7.92
CA GLU A 208 -7.76 -3.47 7.98
C GLU A 208 -7.03 -3.33 6.64
N HIS A 209 -7.27 -4.20 5.67
CA HIS A 209 -6.70 -4.10 4.33
C HIS A 209 -7.49 -3.14 3.44
N GLU A 210 -8.70 -2.75 3.81
CA GLU A 210 -9.50 -1.78 3.07
C GLU A 210 -8.78 -0.42 2.98
N GLY A 211 -8.90 0.25 1.84
CA GLY A 211 -8.31 1.56 1.60
C GLY A 211 -7.74 1.73 0.19
N PHE A 212 -6.92 2.76 0.02
CA PHE A 212 -6.34 3.14 -1.27
C PHE A 212 -4.87 2.80 -1.28
N TYR A 213 -4.42 2.12 -2.33
CA TYR A 213 -3.05 1.66 -2.46
C TYR A 213 -2.45 2.23 -3.73
N THR A 214 -1.34 2.96 -3.56
CA THR A 214 -0.66 3.63 -4.66
C THR A 214 0.70 2.99 -4.89
N CYS A 215 0.92 2.47 -6.09
CA CYS A 215 2.25 2.09 -6.56
C CYS A 215 2.88 3.28 -7.30
N ILE A 216 4.15 3.58 -7.00
CA ILE A 216 4.89 4.69 -7.61
C ILE A 216 6.17 4.13 -8.20
N SER A 217 6.40 4.45 -9.47
CA SER A 217 7.60 4.09 -10.19
C SER A 217 8.29 5.34 -10.71
N ALA A 218 9.62 5.35 -10.66
CA ALA A 218 10.43 6.45 -11.14
C ALA A 218 11.66 5.92 -11.86
N ASN A 219 12.04 6.60 -12.94
CA ASN A 219 13.32 6.41 -13.59
C ASN A 219 13.99 7.77 -13.83
N GLY A 220 15.30 7.76 -13.96
CA GLY A 220 16.04 8.99 -14.17
C GLY A 220 17.53 8.77 -14.38
N ILE A 221 18.15 9.82 -14.91
CA ILE A 221 19.59 10.02 -15.03
C ILE A 221 19.90 11.45 -14.57
N GLN A 222 21.16 11.84 -14.53
CA GLN A 222 21.50 13.22 -14.18
C GLN A 222 20.83 14.22 -15.15
N GLY A 223 20.07 15.18 -14.60
CA GLY A 223 19.36 16.20 -15.37
C GLY A 223 18.07 15.74 -16.07
N TRP A 224 17.59 14.51 -15.81
CA TRP A 224 16.31 14.04 -16.31
C TRP A 224 15.68 12.98 -15.40
N SER A 225 14.40 13.12 -15.07
CA SER A 225 13.65 12.10 -14.32
C SER A 225 12.20 12.07 -14.77
N SER A 226 11.58 10.90 -14.69
CA SER A 226 10.16 10.70 -14.88
C SER A 226 9.61 9.83 -13.76
N ASN A 227 8.39 10.12 -13.32
CA ASN A 227 7.66 9.28 -12.39
C ASN A 227 6.20 9.15 -12.83
N ILE A 228 5.58 8.06 -12.39
CA ILE A 228 4.14 7.84 -12.54
C ILE A 228 3.64 7.10 -11.30
N SER A 229 2.39 7.35 -10.94
CA SER A 229 1.71 6.66 -9.85
C SER A 229 0.40 6.08 -10.32
N TYR A 230 0.04 4.91 -9.82
CA TYR A 230 -1.24 4.26 -10.06
C TYR A 230 -1.88 3.85 -8.74
N MET A 231 -3.16 4.17 -8.58
CA MET A 231 -3.91 3.98 -7.34
C MET A 231 -5.01 2.95 -7.55
N VAL A 232 -5.11 2.00 -6.62
CA VAL A 232 -6.14 0.96 -6.59
C VAL A 232 -6.91 1.08 -5.28
N GLN A 233 -8.24 1.12 -5.37
CA GLN A 233 -9.10 1.04 -4.20
C GLN A 233 -9.35 -0.43 -3.84
N LEU A 234 -9.12 -0.80 -2.59
CA LEU A 234 -9.52 -2.07 -2.01
C LEU A 234 -10.75 -1.89 -1.14
N ILE A 235 -11.78 -2.70 -1.39
CA ILE A 235 -13.03 -2.70 -0.65
C ILE A 235 -13.21 -4.08 -0.01
N PHE A 236 -13.30 -4.12 1.32
CA PHE A 236 -13.61 -5.35 2.05
C PHE A 236 -15.12 -5.56 2.07
N ILE A 237 -15.56 -6.75 1.68
CA ILE A 237 -16.96 -7.18 1.79
C ILE A 237 -17.10 -8.07 3.02
N CYS A 238 -18.12 -7.78 3.82
CA CYS A 238 -18.42 -8.55 5.01
C CYS A 238 -18.78 -10.00 4.65
N PRO A 239 -18.37 -10.98 5.46
CA PRO A 239 -18.84 -12.35 5.29
C PRO A 239 -20.37 -12.41 5.41
N LEU A 240 -20.98 -13.44 4.84
CA LEU A 240 -22.40 -13.71 5.03
C LEU A 240 -22.72 -13.70 6.54
N PRO A 241 -23.75 -12.93 6.95
CA PRO A 241 -24.15 -12.85 8.34
C PRO A 241 -24.41 -14.22 8.95
N GLN A 242 -23.97 -14.42 10.19
CA GLN A 242 -24.25 -15.64 10.95
C GLN A 242 -25.25 -15.37 12.06
N ALA A 243 -25.75 -16.46 12.64
CA ALA A 243 -26.64 -16.38 13.79
C ALA A 243 -26.03 -15.50 14.91
N PRO A 244 -26.84 -14.67 15.58
CA PRO A 244 -26.34 -13.75 16.58
C PRO A 244 -25.66 -14.51 17.72
N THR A 245 -24.63 -13.90 18.29
CA THR A 245 -23.83 -14.51 19.38
C THR A 245 -23.94 -13.68 20.65
N THR A 246 -23.75 -14.31 21.81
CA THR A 246 -23.79 -13.61 23.10
C THR A 246 -22.43 -13.69 23.78
N SER A 247 -22.01 -12.60 24.42
CA SER A 247 -20.75 -12.58 25.19
C SER A 247 -20.85 -13.43 26.46
N SER A 248 -22.05 -13.65 26.97
CA SER A 248 -22.33 -14.49 28.14
C SER A 248 -23.69 -15.17 27.99
N SER A 249 -23.74 -16.47 28.28
CA SER A 249 -24.98 -17.25 28.29
C SER A 249 -25.82 -17.02 29.56
N VAL A 250 -25.18 -16.55 30.63
CA VAL A 250 -25.81 -16.24 31.92
C VAL A 250 -25.26 -14.92 32.44
N VAL A 251 -26.14 -14.01 32.86
CA VAL A 251 -25.80 -12.73 33.49
C VAL A 251 -26.48 -12.68 34.85
N SER A 252 -25.76 -12.20 35.87
CA SER A 252 -26.32 -12.00 37.21
C SER A 252 -26.42 -10.52 37.52
N ALA A 253 -27.54 -10.10 38.10
CA ALA A 253 -27.78 -8.72 38.48
C ALA A 253 -28.29 -8.63 39.92
N SER A 254 -27.83 -7.62 40.65
CA SER A 254 -28.37 -7.33 41.99
C SER A 254 -29.73 -6.66 41.87
N LYS A 255 -30.63 -6.93 42.82
CA LYS A 255 -31.89 -6.20 42.90
C LYS A 255 -31.64 -4.68 42.98
N LEU A 256 -32.47 -3.88 42.32
CA LEU A 256 -32.37 -2.43 42.17
C LEU A 256 -31.15 -1.92 41.37
N SER A 257 -30.30 -2.80 40.84
CA SER A 257 -29.24 -2.42 39.92
C SER A 257 -29.75 -2.29 38.48
N ASN A 258 -28.92 -1.75 37.60
CA ASN A 258 -29.14 -1.75 36.16
C ASN A 258 -28.23 -2.82 35.53
N VAL A 259 -28.75 -3.57 34.57
CA VAL A 259 -27.99 -4.62 33.87
C VAL A 259 -28.15 -4.47 32.36
N SER A 260 -27.09 -4.77 31.61
CA SER A 260 -27.12 -4.81 30.15
C SER A 260 -26.90 -6.23 29.65
N LEU A 261 -27.73 -6.64 28.70
CA LEU A 261 -27.61 -7.87 27.94
C LEU A 261 -27.20 -7.50 26.51
N THR A 262 -26.15 -8.13 25.98
CA THR A 262 -25.58 -7.77 24.67
C THR A 262 -25.53 -8.98 23.74
N CYS A 263 -26.05 -8.80 22.53
CA CYS A 263 -25.82 -9.69 21.40
C CYS A 263 -24.88 -9.03 20.39
N LEU A 264 -23.95 -9.82 19.87
CA LEU A 264 -23.14 -9.47 18.71
C LEU A 264 -23.84 -9.97 17.47
N ILE A 265 -24.15 -9.02 16.60
CA ILE A 265 -24.89 -9.22 15.36
C ILE A 265 -23.93 -9.02 14.20
N ASP A 266 -23.89 -9.95 13.27
CA ASP A 266 -23.18 -9.76 12.01
C ASP A 266 -24.04 -8.92 11.07
N SER A 267 -23.39 -8.00 10.34
CA SER A 267 -24.01 -7.17 9.33
C SER A 267 -23.21 -7.18 8.04
N ASP A 268 -23.88 -7.08 6.91
CA ASP A 268 -23.25 -7.05 5.60
C ASP A 268 -23.79 -5.93 4.70
N GLU A 269 -23.26 -5.87 3.48
CA GLU A 269 -23.60 -4.87 2.48
C GLU A 269 -25.00 -5.06 1.87
N SER A 270 -25.68 -6.19 2.11
CA SER A 270 -27.07 -6.36 1.65
C SER A 270 -28.08 -5.65 2.54
N GLY A 271 -27.63 -5.08 3.68
CA GLY A 271 -28.50 -4.42 4.65
C GLY A 271 -29.07 -5.36 5.71
N CYS A 272 -28.58 -6.59 5.78
CA CYS A 272 -29.01 -7.58 6.77
C CYS A 272 -28.25 -7.36 8.10
N PRO A 273 -28.92 -7.34 9.28
CA PRO A 273 -30.37 -7.47 9.48
C PRO A 273 -31.21 -6.28 9.08
N ASP A 274 -32.41 -6.59 8.57
CA ASP A 274 -33.48 -5.61 8.37
C ASP A 274 -34.10 -5.19 9.70
N ASP A 275 -34.32 -6.16 10.59
CA ASP A 275 -35.01 -5.95 11.87
C ASP A 275 -34.33 -6.68 13.04
N LEU A 276 -34.40 -6.05 14.21
CA LEU A 276 -33.83 -6.55 15.47
C LEU A 276 -34.83 -6.43 16.62
N TYR A 277 -35.04 -7.55 17.34
CA TYR A 277 -36.01 -7.61 18.44
C TYR A 277 -35.46 -8.35 19.66
N TRP A 278 -35.82 -7.87 20.86
CA TRP A 278 -35.62 -8.61 22.10
C TRP A 278 -36.92 -9.25 22.54
N TYR A 279 -36.84 -10.47 23.06
CA TYR A 279 -37.96 -11.19 23.66
C TYR A 279 -37.59 -11.69 25.06
N LYS A 280 -38.59 -11.83 25.93
CA LYS A 280 -38.45 -12.44 27.25
C LYS A 280 -39.25 -13.73 27.29
N ASN A 281 -38.70 -14.80 27.85
CA ASN A 281 -39.36 -16.08 28.13
C ASN A 281 -40.16 -16.70 26.96
N ASN A 282 -39.70 -16.53 25.71
CA ASN A 282 -40.41 -16.94 24.49
C ASN A 282 -41.78 -16.24 24.28
N ASP A 283 -41.98 -15.05 24.85
CA ASP A 283 -43.14 -14.22 24.53
C ASP A 283 -43.22 -13.96 23.02
N ARG A 284 -44.44 -13.81 22.51
CA ARG A 284 -44.67 -13.49 21.09
C ARG A 284 -44.54 -12.01 20.79
N VAL A 285 -44.54 -11.17 21.82
CA VAL A 285 -44.47 -9.71 21.71
C VAL A 285 -43.05 -9.27 22.02
N PRO A 286 -42.40 -8.51 21.11
CA PRO A 286 -41.06 -7.99 21.36
C PRO A 286 -41.08 -6.95 22.48
N LEU A 287 -40.00 -6.90 23.25
CA LEU A 287 -39.76 -5.85 24.22
C LEU A 287 -39.60 -4.51 23.50
N ALA A 288 -40.21 -3.47 24.05
CA ALA A 288 -40.11 -2.11 23.56
C ALA A 288 -39.39 -1.22 24.57
N SER A 289 -38.68 -0.21 24.06
CA SER A 289 -38.06 0.82 24.88
C SER A 289 -39.11 1.54 25.73
N SER A 290 -38.81 1.70 27.03
CA SER A 290 -39.71 2.22 28.06
C SER A 290 -38.90 2.74 29.25
N ASN A 291 -39.56 3.11 30.35
CA ASN A 291 -38.87 3.37 31.62
C ASN A 291 -38.18 2.12 32.20
N LYS A 292 -38.63 0.91 31.82
CA LYS A 292 -38.08 -0.36 32.29
C LYS A 292 -36.92 -0.86 31.43
N TYR A 293 -37.02 -0.67 30.12
CA TYR A 293 -36.07 -1.20 29.13
C TYR A 293 -35.51 -0.08 28.25
N ASN A 294 -34.22 -0.09 28.00
CA ASN A 294 -33.60 0.69 26.93
C ASN A 294 -32.92 -0.24 25.93
N ILE A 295 -33.33 -0.15 24.67
CA ILE A 295 -32.83 -1.01 23.60
C ILE A 295 -32.06 -0.13 22.62
N VAL A 296 -30.78 -0.47 22.38
CA VAL A 296 -29.90 0.30 21.49
C VAL A 296 -29.07 -0.62 20.62
N VAL A 297 -28.79 -0.18 19.40
CA VAL A 297 -27.82 -0.79 18.49
C VAL A 297 -26.60 0.13 18.45
N LYS A 298 -25.40 -0.43 18.62
CA LYS A 298 -24.14 0.31 18.56
C LYS A 298 -23.19 -0.31 17.52
N PRO A 299 -22.48 0.49 16.73
CA PRO A 299 -21.44 -0.03 15.85
C PRO A 299 -20.28 -0.59 16.68
N THR A 300 -19.64 -1.66 16.20
CA THR A 300 -18.38 -2.14 16.76
C THR A 300 -17.19 -1.49 16.06
N HIS A 301 -15.97 -1.91 16.44
CA HIS A 301 -14.76 -1.58 15.67
C HIS A 301 -14.73 -2.22 14.28
N SER A 302 -15.57 -3.23 14.03
CA SER A 302 -15.73 -3.83 12.71
C SER A 302 -17.01 -3.32 12.07
N LYS A 303 -16.93 -2.89 10.81
CA LYS A 303 -18.09 -2.53 9.99
C LYS A 303 -19.04 -3.71 9.73
N CYS A 304 -18.55 -4.94 9.92
CA CYS A 304 -19.31 -6.17 9.73
C CYS A 304 -20.03 -6.65 10.99
N LYS A 305 -19.92 -5.92 12.11
CA LYS A 305 -20.52 -6.32 13.38
C LYS A 305 -21.12 -5.15 14.13
N GLN A 306 -22.22 -5.42 14.81
CA GLN A 306 -22.94 -4.47 15.66
C GLN A 306 -23.25 -5.09 17.02
N GLU A 307 -23.34 -4.26 18.06
CA GLU A 307 -23.83 -4.66 19.38
C GLU A 307 -25.30 -4.28 19.53
N PHE A 308 -26.15 -5.28 19.73
CA PHE A 308 -27.56 -5.08 20.06
C PHE A 308 -27.75 -5.28 21.57
N ILE A 309 -28.06 -4.18 22.27
CA ILE A 309 -27.98 -4.09 23.72
C ILE A 309 -29.37 -3.83 24.30
N LEU A 310 -29.77 -4.65 25.27
CA LEU A 310 -30.93 -4.43 26.14
C LEU A 310 -30.44 -4.06 27.54
N THR A 311 -30.70 -2.84 27.96
CA THR A 311 -30.52 -2.40 29.36
C THR A 311 -31.84 -2.52 30.11
N ILE A 312 -31.81 -3.19 31.25
CA ILE A 312 -32.94 -3.35 32.17
C ILE A 312 -32.67 -2.49 33.40
N PHE A 313 -33.55 -1.53 33.67
CA PHE A 313 -33.40 -0.62 34.80
C PHE A 313 -34.10 -1.15 36.06
N ASN A 314 -33.52 -0.85 37.23
CA ASN A 314 -34.07 -1.19 38.54
C ASN A 314 -34.54 -2.65 38.61
N VAL A 315 -33.59 -3.58 38.48
CA VAL A 315 -33.86 -5.02 38.37
C VAL A 315 -34.67 -5.54 39.56
N THR A 316 -35.71 -6.34 39.28
CA THR A 316 -36.56 -7.02 40.26
C THR A 316 -36.56 -8.54 40.00
N GLU A 317 -37.08 -9.32 40.95
CA GLU A 317 -37.20 -10.78 40.76
C GLU A 317 -38.05 -11.17 39.55
N GLU A 318 -39.00 -10.32 39.15
CA GLU A 318 -39.84 -10.56 37.97
C GLU A 318 -39.05 -10.45 36.66
N ASP A 319 -37.91 -9.75 36.65
CA ASP A 319 -37.04 -9.65 35.47
C ASP A 319 -36.26 -10.93 35.21
N LYS A 320 -36.19 -11.85 36.18
CA LYS A 320 -35.55 -13.14 35.99
C LYS A 320 -36.16 -13.88 34.80
N GLY A 321 -35.31 -14.47 33.96
CA GLY A 321 -35.79 -15.22 32.82
C GLY A 321 -34.77 -15.40 31.71
N LYS A 322 -35.24 -15.98 30.62
CA LYS A 322 -34.47 -16.15 29.38
C LYS A 322 -34.82 -15.01 28.43
N TYR A 323 -33.83 -14.21 28.09
CA TYR A 323 -33.95 -13.16 27.09
C TYR A 323 -33.37 -13.67 25.77
N SER A 324 -34.02 -13.39 24.65
CA SER A 324 -33.53 -13.74 23.32
C SER A 324 -33.51 -12.53 22.40
N CYS A 325 -32.36 -12.30 21.76
CA CYS A 325 -32.24 -11.36 20.66
C CYS A 325 -32.52 -12.12 19.36
N HIS A 326 -33.45 -11.60 18.58
CA HIS A 326 -33.84 -12.15 17.30
C HIS A 326 -33.31 -11.22 16.21
N TRP A 327 -32.76 -11.86 15.19
CA TRP A 327 -32.20 -11.25 14.00
C TRP A 327 -33.01 -11.73 12.81
N MET A 328 -33.50 -10.79 12.02
CA MET A 328 -34.36 -11.06 10.86
C MET A 328 -33.73 -10.44 9.62
N CYS A 329 -33.62 -11.27 8.58
CA CYS A 329 -33.25 -10.82 7.24
C CYS A 329 -34.26 -11.38 6.23
N GLU A 330 -34.63 -10.58 5.24
CA GLU A 330 -35.62 -10.92 4.20
C GLU A 330 -35.29 -12.24 3.51
N TYR A 331 -34.00 -12.51 3.29
CA TYR A 331 -33.50 -13.66 2.54
C TYR A 331 -33.04 -14.84 3.41
N GLU A 332 -33.08 -14.72 4.74
CA GLU A 332 -32.66 -15.76 5.67
C GLU A 332 -33.71 -16.10 6.73
N ASN A 333 -33.66 -17.33 7.26
CA ASN A 333 -34.54 -17.69 8.37
C ASN A 333 -34.18 -16.89 9.62
N THR A 334 -35.19 -16.47 10.39
CA THR A 334 -34.96 -15.79 11.67
C THR A 334 -34.07 -16.64 12.58
N THR A 335 -32.92 -16.09 12.95
CA THR A 335 -32.01 -16.72 13.92
C THR A 335 -32.06 -15.97 15.25
N LYS A 336 -31.65 -16.64 16.33
CA LYS A 336 -31.69 -16.05 17.67
C LYS A 336 -30.59 -16.56 18.58
N ALA A 337 -30.18 -15.71 19.50
CA ALA A 337 -29.32 -16.05 20.62
C ALA A 337 -30.10 -15.90 21.93
N SER A 338 -29.60 -16.44 23.03
CA SER A 338 -30.28 -16.32 24.31
C SER A 338 -29.34 -16.14 25.48
N ILE A 339 -29.81 -15.37 26.46
CA ILE A 339 -29.10 -15.05 27.70
C ILE A 339 -30.06 -15.29 28.86
N VAL A 340 -29.60 -15.98 29.91
CA VAL A 340 -30.37 -16.18 31.13
C VAL A 340 -30.00 -15.12 32.15
N LEU A 341 -30.96 -14.28 32.56
CA LEU A 341 -30.78 -13.32 33.64
C LEU A 341 -31.14 -13.97 34.98
N LYS A 342 -30.18 -13.96 35.90
CA LYS A 342 -30.37 -14.31 37.30
C LYS A 342 -30.36 -13.05 38.15
N VAL A 343 -31.21 -13.01 39.17
CA VAL A 343 -31.26 -11.90 40.13
C VAL A 343 -30.73 -12.40 41.47
N SER A 344 -29.75 -11.69 42.02
CA SER A 344 -29.22 -11.95 43.35
C SER A 344 -29.86 -10.98 44.34
N THR A 345 -30.50 -11.54 45.37
CA THR A 345 -30.84 -10.79 46.57
C THR A 345 -29.53 -10.54 47.31
N GLY A 346 -29.14 -9.27 47.47
CA GLY A 346 -28.04 -8.93 48.35
C GLY A 346 -28.32 -9.53 49.73
N SER A 347 -27.38 -10.30 50.27
CA SER A 347 -27.47 -10.77 51.64
C SER A 347 -27.49 -9.55 52.55
N THR A 348 -28.68 -9.17 53.01
CA THR A 348 -28.81 -8.36 54.21
C THR A 348 -28.33 -9.24 55.35
N THR A 349 -27.05 -9.10 55.72
CA THR A 349 -26.55 -9.53 57.02
C THR A 349 -27.31 -8.74 58.08
N GLY A 350 -28.46 -9.25 58.49
CA GLY A 350 -29.15 -8.85 59.70
C GLY A 350 -28.33 -9.32 60.88
N ASN A 351 -27.37 -8.51 61.33
CA ASN A 351 -26.87 -8.61 62.69
C ASN A 351 -27.90 -7.94 63.61
N LEU A 352 -28.92 -8.71 63.99
CA LEU A 352 -29.57 -8.55 65.28
C LEU A 352 -28.54 -8.97 66.34
N TYR A 353 -27.77 -8.02 66.87
CA TYR A 353 -27.21 -8.18 68.20
C TYR A 353 -28.21 -7.66 69.21
N SER A 354 -28.87 -8.61 69.84
CA SER A 354 -29.49 -8.49 71.16
C SER A 354 -28.43 -8.17 72.22
N SER A 355 -28.63 -7.08 72.96
CA SER A 355 -28.28 -6.94 74.38
C SER A 355 -28.95 -5.69 74.93
#